data_AF-A0A2A4FS88-F1
#
_entry.id   AF-A0A2A4FS88-F1
#
_cell.length_a   1.000
_cell.length_b   1.000
_cell.length_c   1.000
_cell.angle_alpha   90.00
_cell.angle_beta   90.00
_cell.angle_gamma   90.00
#
_symmetry.space_group_name_H-M   'P 1'
#
loop_
_entity.id
_entity.type
_entity.pdbx_description
1 polymer ?
#
loop_
_entity_poly.entity_id
_entity_poly.type
_entity_poly.pdbx_seq_one_letter_code
_entity_poly.pdbx_strand_id
1 'polypeptide(L)'
;MTAHHLDGQRDIAWLEPRAADLTRRVTEDLIIPEVDICCGLVEIPVEDALRVLPPALHPAIPGLVGLYTYSAPESPIGAFNMVFVGVLARSGVKPRLMVTAGFIDNAEAGRLLSSGWGFPLEVADVRLAVNYDRVRTTVARDGRLLLSFEVQHPVAMTGAGSTLRYPQPFNLTRSEGGLKFVQFDASYGFERVARGHPRITYCDPDLVGGVEVSDDFPVTGTLAKAKMTLHPIRYVAETATRAEDGGVSQLS
;
A
#
# COMPACT_ATOMS: atom_id res chain seq x y z
N MET A 1 33.52 5.35 -14.21
CA MET A 1 32.30 4.56 -14.40
C MET A 1 31.18 5.36 -13.75
N THR A 2 30.39 6.08 -14.52
CA THR A 2 29.22 6.80 -13.99
C THR A 2 28.20 5.74 -13.56
N ALA A 3 27.89 5.69 -12.26
CA ALA A 3 26.85 4.80 -11.77
C ALA A 3 25.51 5.27 -12.37
N HIS A 4 24.94 4.48 -13.28
CA HIS A 4 23.58 4.72 -13.74
C HIS A 4 22.64 4.26 -12.61
N HIS A 5 22.01 5.22 -11.93
CA HIS A 5 20.94 4.90 -10.98
C HIS A 5 19.74 4.34 -11.76
N LEU A 6 19.13 3.29 -11.23
CA LEU A 6 17.88 2.75 -11.77
C LEU A 6 16.75 3.63 -11.21
N ASP A 7 16.21 4.49 -12.06
CA ASP A 7 15.18 5.47 -11.70
C ASP A 7 13.91 5.15 -12.47
N GLY A 8 12.75 5.36 -11.83
CA GLY A 8 11.46 5.26 -12.50
C GLY A 8 11.39 6.15 -13.74
N GLN A 9 10.61 5.73 -14.74
CA GLN A 9 10.61 6.34 -16.07
C GLN A 9 9.30 7.03 -16.41
N ARG A 10 8.24 6.83 -15.62
CA ARG A 10 6.90 7.25 -15.98
C ARG A 10 6.53 8.61 -15.39
N ASP A 11 6.00 9.48 -16.23
CA ASP A 11 5.42 10.75 -15.79
C ASP A 11 4.25 10.50 -14.83
N ILE A 12 4.33 11.04 -13.61
CA ILE A 12 3.36 10.84 -12.53
C ILE A 12 1.91 11.20 -12.90
N ALA A 13 1.69 12.00 -13.95
CA ALA A 13 0.37 12.38 -14.44
C ALA A 13 -0.56 11.18 -14.69
N TRP A 14 -0.01 10.00 -14.99
CA TRP A 14 -0.82 8.77 -15.16
C TRP A 14 -1.58 8.37 -13.89
N LEU A 15 -1.02 8.68 -12.71
CA LEU A 15 -1.59 8.33 -11.41
C LEU A 15 -2.41 9.48 -10.82
N GLU A 16 -2.32 10.69 -11.39
CA GLU A 16 -3.07 11.86 -10.94
C GLU A 16 -4.57 11.60 -10.79
N PRO A 17 -5.28 10.92 -11.71
CA PRO A 17 -6.71 10.66 -11.54
C PRO A 17 -7.07 9.94 -10.24
N ARG A 18 -6.13 9.22 -9.63
CA ARG A 18 -6.30 8.51 -8.35
C ARG A 18 -5.74 9.27 -7.16
N ALA A 19 -5.08 10.41 -7.35
CA ALA A 19 -4.54 11.20 -6.25
C ALA A 19 -5.67 11.64 -5.31
N ALA A 20 -5.46 11.46 -4.00
CA ALA A 20 -6.40 11.93 -2.99
C ALA A 20 -6.21 13.42 -2.71
N ASP A 21 -7.30 14.14 -2.44
CA ASP A 21 -7.22 15.53 -2.01
C ASP A 21 -6.94 15.58 -0.51
N LEU A 22 -5.76 16.07 -0.12
CA LEU A 22 -5.36 16.14 1.29
C LEU A 22 -5.94 17.39 1.96
N THR A 23 -7.26 17.38 2.17
CA THR A 23 -8.00 18.53 2.69
C THR A 23 -8.02 18.62 4.21
N ARG A 24 -7.62 17.56 4.92
CA ARG A 24 -7.66 17.49 6.37
C ARG A 24 -6.25 17.38 6.94
N ARG A 25 -5.85 18.38 7.73
CA ARG A 25 -4.67 18.25 8.60
C ARG A 25 -5.02 17.37 9.80
N VAL A 26 -4.43 16.19 9.85
CA VAL A 26 -4.49 15.32 11.02
C VAL A 26 -3.39 15.73 11.98
N THR A 27 -3.72 15.95 13.25
CA THR A 27 -2.78 16.36 14.31
C THR A 27 -2.65 15.34 15.43
N GLU A 28 -3.56 14.37 15.48
CA GLU A 28 -3.63 13.34 16.51
C GLU A 28 -3.57 11.95 15.88
N ASP A 29 -3.07 11.00 16.64
CA ASP A 29 -3.04 9.59 16.25
C ASP A 29 -4.47 9.03 16.16
N LEU A 30 -4.76 8.28 15.10
CA LEU A 30 -5.96 7.45 15.01
C LEU A 30 -5.62 6.02 15.45
N ILE A 31 -6.20 5.59 16.57
CA ILE A 31 -5.96 4.27 17.14
C ILE A 31 -7.08 3.31 16.70
N ILE A 32 -6.70 2.27 15.96
CA ILE A 32 -7.56 1.14 15.63
C ILE A 32 -7.21 0.01 16.60
N PRO A 33 -8.14 -0.37 17.51
CA PRO A 33 -7.84 -1.30 18.60
C PRO A 33 -7.47 -2.69 18.07
N GLU A 34 -8.11 -3.11 16.99
CA GLU A 34 -7.92 -4.41 16.38
C GLU A 34 -8.06 -4.31 14.85
N VAL A 35 -7.03 -4.77 14.13
CA VAL A 35 -7.03 -4.90 12.68
C VAL A 35 -6.41 -6.23 12.27
N ASP A 36 -7.09 -6.94 11.37
CA ASP A 36 -6.48 -8.01 10.59
C ASP A 36 -5.81 -7.40 9.36
N ILE A 37 -4.52 -7.68 9.21
CA ILE A 37 -3.67 -7.19 8.13
C ILE A 37 -3.24 -8.39 7.30
N CYS A 38 -3.75 -8.47 6.07
CA CYS A 38 -3.24 -9.41 5.08
C CYS A 38 -2.30 -8.68 4.13
N CYS A 39 -1.13 -9.25 3.87
CA CYS A 39 -0.15 -8.68 2.95
C CYS A 39 0.39 -9.78 2.03
N GLY A 40 0.51 -9.46 0.74
CA GLY A 40 1.14 -10.29 -0.28
C GLY A 40 2.16 -9.50 -1.06
N LEU A 41 3.35 -10.08 -1.22
CA LEU A 41 4.40 -9.59 -2.10
C LEU A 41 4.67 -10.63 -3.18
N VAL A 42 4.69 -10.17 -4.44
CA VAL A 42 5.05 -10.98 -5.60
C VAL A 42 6.07 -10.22 -6.45
N GLU A 43 6.96 -10.95 -7.11
CA GLU A 43 7.93 -10.34 -8.01
C GLU A 43 7.30 -9.99 -9.35
N ILE A 44 7.79 -8.88 -9.90
CA ILE A 44 7.56 -8.47 -11.29
C ILE A 44 8.92 -8.16 -11.92
N PRO A 45 9.05 -8.20 -13.25
CA PRO A 45 10.23 -7.70 -13.93
C PRO A 45 10.59 -6.28 -13.47
N VAL A 46 11.89 -6.03 -13.25
CA VAL A 46 12.35 -4.69 -12.81
C VAL A 46 12.00 -3.64 -13.85
N GLU A 47 12.03 -4.01 -15.14
CA GLU A 47 11.63 -3.18 -16.26
C GLU A 47 10.17 -2.73 -16.15
N ASP A 48 9.27 -3.60 -15.66
CA ASP A 48 7.87 -3.26 -15.46
C ASP A 48 7.73 -2.31 -14.27
N ALA A 49 8.47 -2.53 -13.18
CA ALA A 49 8.51 -1.59 -12.06
C ALA A 49 9.01 -0.19 -12.50
N LEU A 50 10.06 -0.12 -13.32
CA LEU A 50 10.59 1.13 -13.88
C LEU A 50 9.57 1.85 -14.76
N ARG A 51 8.75 1.12 -15.52
CA ARG A 51 7.66 1.69 -16.33
C ARG A 51 6.48 2.17 -15.51
N VAL A 52 6.38 1.85 -14.22
CA VAL A 52 5.28 2.33 -13.35
C VAL A 52 5.74 3.49 -12.47
N LEU A 53 6.96 3.41 -11.95
CA LEU A 53 7.51 4.39 -11.01
C LEU A 53 7.91 5.70 -11.69
N PRO A 54 7.78 6.84 -10.99
CA PRO A 54 8.28 8.13 -11.44
C PRO A 54 9.78 8.32 -11.16
N PRO A 55 10.43 9.32 -11.79
CA PRO A 55 11.87 9.57 -11.64
C PRO A 55 12.35 9.83 -10.21
N ALA A 56 11.48 10.31 -9.31
CA ALA A 56 11.84 10.50 -7.91
C ALA A 56 12.05 9.19 -7.13
N LEU A 57 11.65 8.04 -7.70
CA LEU A 57 11.64 6.75 -7.03
C LEU A 57 12.53 5.73 -7.74
N HIS A 58 13.26 4.94 -6.96
CA HIS A 58 14.02 3.79 -7.45
C HIS A 58 13.21 2.51 -7.24
N PRO A 59 13.23 1.52 -8.15
CA PRO A 59 12.57 0.25 -7.92
C PRO A 59 13.26 -0.52 -6.77
N ALA A 60 12.50 -1.41 -6.14
CA ALA A 60 13.07 -2.53 -5.41
C ALA A 60 13.80 -3.48 -6.40
N ILE A 61 14.77 -4.24 -5.89
CA ILE A 61 15.44 -5.31 -6.65
C ILE A 61 15.34 -6.58 -5.82
N PRO A 62 14.61 -7.62 -6.28
CA PRO A 62 13.79 -7.65 -7.50
C PRO A 62 12.63 -6.64 -7.47
N GLY A 63 12.00 -6.39 -8.63
CA GLY A 63 10.80 -5.56 -8.70
C GLY A 63 9.66 -6.26 -7.96
N LEU A 64 8.84 -5.53 -7.20
CA LEU A 64 7.80 -6.13 -6.36
C LEU A 64 6.50 -5.35 -6.46
N VAL A 65 5.40 -6.09 -6.56
CA VAL A 65 4.05 -5.59 -6.28
C VAL A 65 3.66 -6.01 -4.87
N GLY A 66 3.12 -5.05 -4.12
CA GLY A 66 2.56 -5.29 -2.79
C GLY A 66 1.05 -5.11 -2.80
N LEU A 67 0.36 -6.05 -2.16
CA LEU A 67 -1.08 -6.01 -1.92
C LEU A 67 -1.32 -6.07 -0.42
N TYR A 68 -2.10 -5.14 0.10
CA TYR A 68 -2.39 -5.02 1.52
C TYR A 68 -3.88 -4.96 1.72
N THR A 69 -4.37 -5.67 2.72
CA THR A 69 -5.76 -5.62 3.17
C THR A 69 -5.79 -5.32 4.66
N TYR A 70 -6.57 -4.34 5.06
CA TYR A 70 -6.90 -4.05 6.45
C TYR A 70 -8.38 -4.37 6.67
N SER A 71 -8.68 -5.24 7.63
CA SER A 71 -10.03 -5.50 8.13
C SER A 71 -10.11 -4.99 9.56
N ALA A 72 -10.80 -3.88 9.75
CA ALA A 72 -11.01 -3.22 11.03
C ALA A 72 -12.51 -3.29 11.38
N PRO A 73 -12.98 -4.36 12.03
CA PRO A 73 -14.39 -4.50 12.38
C PRO A 73 -14.83 -3.49 13.45
N GLU A 74 -13.89 -2.99 14.24
CA GLU A 74 -14.10 -1.94 15.24
C GLU A 74 -13.05 -0.84 15.07
N SER A 75 -13.49 0.38 14.79
CA SER A 75 -12.61 1.53 14.58
C SER A 75 -13.35 2.84 14.90
N PRO A 76 -12.64 3.88 15.40
CA PRO A 76 -13.24 5.20 15.66
C PRO A 76 -13.86 5.88 14.43
N ILE A 77 -13.51 5.43 13.22
CA ILE A 77 -14.05 5.96 11.95
C ILE A 77 -15.08 5.02 11.31
N GLY A 78 -15.60 4.06 12.08
CA GLY A 78 -16.52 3.02 11.63
C GLY A 78 -15.81 1.76 11.14
N ALA A 79 -16.53 0.64 11.10
CA ALA A 79 -16.01 -0.63 10.60
C ALA A 79 -15.68 -0.55 9.11
N PHE A 80 -14.56 -1.13 8.68
CA PHE A 80 -14.19 -1.17 7.26
C PHE A 80 -13.27 -2.34 6.89
N ASN A 81 -13.38 -2.77 5.64
CA ASN A 81 -12.34 -3.48 4.89
C ASN A 81 -11.75 -2.56 3.85
N MET A 82 -10.43 -2.43 3.86
CA MET A 82 -9.67 -1.62 2.90
C MET A 82 -8.62 -2.48 2.23
N VAL A 83 -8.45 -2.31 0.92
CA VAL A 83 -7.35 -2.88 0.15
C VAL A 83 -6.57 -1.77 -0.51
N PHE A 84 -5.25 -1.90 -0.59
CA PHE A 84 -4.45 -1.07 -1.47
C PHE A 84 -3.34 -1.89 -2.12
N VAL A 85 -3.00 -1.50 -3.34
CA VAL A 85 -1.96 -2.14 -4.14
C VAL A 85 -0.94 -1.10 -4.56
N GLY A 86 0.29 -1.54 -4.77
CA GLY A 86 1.34 -0.64 -5.23
C GLY A 86 2.60 -1.36 -5.67
N VAL A 87 3.52 -0.58 -6.24
CA VAL A 87 4.86 -1.06 -6.60
C VAL A 87 5.82 -0.66 -5.50
N LEU A 88 6.61 -1.61 -5.01
CA LEU A 88 7.63 -1.30 -4.00
C LEU A 88 8.78 -0.54 -4.66
N ALA A 89 9.18 0.51 -3.98
CA ALA A 89 10.20 1.42 -4.41
C ALA A 89 11.06 1.86 -3.23
N ARG A 90 12.03 2.72 -3.52
CA ARG A 90 12.84 3.41 -2.55
C ARG A 90 12.79 4.91 -2.83
N SER A 91 12.63 5.67 -1.76
CA SER A 91 12.84 7.11 -1.72
C SER A 91 14.00 7.34 -0.76
N GLY A 92 15.21 7.60 -1.28
CA GLY A 92 16.42 7.46 -0.49
C GLY A 92 16.73 5.98 -0.19
N VAL A 93 17.24 5.71 1.01
CA VAL A 93 17.53 4.34 1.47
C VAL A 93 16.29 3.58 1.99
N LYS A 94 15.14 4.25 2.14
CA LYS A 94 13.98 3.68 2.84
C LYS A 94 13.03 2.99 1.85
N PRO A 95 12.59 1.74 2.13
CA PRO A 95 11.58 1.08 1.31
C PRO A 95 10.23 1.78 1.45
N ARG A 96 9.52 1.87 0.34
CA ARG A 96 8.20 2.48 0.17
C ARG A 96 7.32 1.56 -0.66
N LEU A 97 6.03 1.70 -0.48
CA LEU A 97 5.04 1.18 -1.42
C LEU A 97 4.40 2.38 -2.11
N MET A 98 4.75 2.64 -3.37
CA MET A 98 4.02 3.66 -4.14
C MET A 98 2.63 3.11 -4.43
N VAL A 99 1.62 3.63 -3.74
CA VAL A 99 0.25 3.13 -3.87
C VAL A 99 -0.31 3.60 -5.19
N THR A 100 -0.76 2.64 -6.00
CA THR A 100 -1.29 2.88 -7.35
C THR A 100 -2.81 2.78 -7.40
N ALA A 101 -3.43 2.05 -6.47
CA ALA A 101 -4.89 1.98 -6.32
C ALA A 101 -5.26 1.55 -4.90
N GLY A 102 -6.45 1.93 -4.46
CA GLY A 102 -7.03 1.48 -3.21
C GLY A 102 -8.55 1.41 -3.25
N PHE A 103 -9.11 0.55 -2.41
CA PHE A 103 -10.54 0.29 -2.33
C PHE A 103 -10.99 0.14 -0.89
N ILE A 104 -12.22 0.53 -0.60
CA ILE A 104 -12.80 0.42 0.74
C ILE A 104 -14.31 0.14 0.67
N ASP A 105 -14.83 -0.64 1.61
CA ASP A 105 -16.27 -0.97 1.68
C ASP A 105 -17.11 0.06 2.46
N ASN A 106 -16.45 0.95 3.21
CA ASN A 106 -17.07 2.02 3.98
C ASN A 106 -16.68 3.40 3.41
N ALA A 107 -17.65 4.06 2.78
CA ALA A 107 -17.45 5.36 2.15
C ALA A 107 -17.04 6.48 3.13
N GLU A 108 -17.52 6.45 4.37
CA GLU A 108 -17.19 7.47 5.37
C GLU A 108 -15.76 7.31 5.88
N ALA A 109 -15.39 6.09 6.27
CA ALA A 109 -14.01 5.76 6.62
C ALA A 109 -13.06 6.08 5.45
N GLY A 110 -13.49 5.78 4.22
CA GLY A 110 -12.75 6.08 2.99
C GLY A 110 -12.44 7.56 2.84
N ARG A 111 -13.46 8.42 2.93
CA ARG A 111 -13.27 9.88 2.87
C ARG A 111 -12.30 10.38 3.94
N LEU A 112 -12.37 9.84 5.16
CA LEU A 112 -11.50 10.24 6.27
C LEU A 112 -10.04 9.81 6.04
N LEU A 113 -9.82 8.57 5.59
CA LEU A 113 -8.49 8.05 5.28
C LEU A 113 -7.87 8.74 4.07
N SER A 114 -8.65 9.04 3.03
CA SER A 114 -8.20 9.79 1.86
C SER A 114 -7.85 11.23 2.22
N SER A 115 -8.74 11.96 2.89
CA SER A 115 -8.52 13.38 3.21
C SER A 115 -7.45 13.62 4.28
N GLY A 116 -7.23 12.65 5.19
CA GLY A 116 -6.28 12.79 6.30
C GLY A 116 -4.91 12.12 6.08
N TRP A 117 -4.86 11.02 5.34
CA TRP A 117 -3.65 10.21 5.12
C TRP A 117 -3.32 9.98 3.63
N GLY A 118 -4.13 10.54 2.72
CA GLY A 118 -3.85 10.56 1.30
C GLY A 118 -4.15 9.25 0.56
N PHE A 119 -4.76 8.25 1.18
CA PHE A 119 -5.03 6.98 0.48
C PHE A 119 -5.94 7.20 -0.74
N PRO A 120 -5.62 6.62 -1.91
CA PRO A 120 -6.41 6.75 -3.14
C PRO A 120 -7.57 5.75 -3.14
N LEU A 121 -8.56 5.95 -2.26
CA LEU A 121 -9.62 4.98 -1.99
C LEU A 121 -10.86 5.22 -2.84
N GLU A 122 -11.25 4.20 -3.58
CA GLU A 122 -12.54 4.11 -4.25
C GLU A 122 -13.48 3.16 -3.49
N VAL A 123 -14.78 3.47 -3.45
CA VAL A 123 -15.74 2.59 -2.77
C VAL A 123 -16.00 1.34 -3.63
N ALA A 124 -15.89 0.16 -3.01
CA ALA A 124 -16.09 -1.14 -3.67
C ALA A 124 -16.53 -2.23 -2.66
N ASP A 125 -16.95 -3.39 -3.16
CA ASP A 125 -17.16 -4.59 -2.35
C ASP A 125 -15.79 -5.19 -2.02
N VAL A 126 -15.28 -4.88 -0.82
CA VAL A 126 -14.01 -5.38 -0.30
C VAL A 126 -14.28 -6.42 0.77
N ARG A 127 -13.70 -7.62 0.61
CA ARG A 127 -13.85 -8.71 1.60
C ARG A 127 -12.50 -9.29 1.96
N LEU A 128 -12.32 -9.56 3.25
CA LEU A 128 -11.28 -10.42 3.79
C LEU A 128 -11.92 -11.64 4.44
N ALA A 129 -11.67 -12.83 3.89
CA ALA A 129 -12.14 -14.10 4.44
C ALA A 129 -10.95 -14.88 5.03
N VAL A 130 -10.93 -15.02 6.35
CA VAL A 130 -9.91 -15.79 7.07
C VAL A 130 -10.41 -17.20 7.30
N ASN A 131 -9.85 -18.17 6.58
CA ASN A 131 -10.12 -19.60 6.76
C ASN A 131 -8.89 -20.31 7.34
N TYR A 132 -9.05 -21.59 7.69
CA TYR A 132 -7.97 -22.39 8.27
C TYR A 132 -6.76 -22.55 7.33
N ASP A 133 -7.01 -22.85 6.06
CA ASP A 133 -5.97 -23.17 5.07
C ASP A 133 -5.60 -21.98 4.18
N ARG A 134 -6.36 -20.89 4.23
CA ARG A 134 -6.14 -19.71 3.40
C ARG A 134 -6.78 -18.46 3.98
N VAL A 135 -6.18 -17.32 3.68
CA VAL A 135 -6.81 -16.01 3.81
C VAL A 135 -7.06 -15.47 2.42
N ARG A 136 -8.26 -15.00 2.13
CA ARG A 136 -8.63 -14.49 0.80
C ARG A 136 -9.12 -13.06 0.87
N THR A 137 -8.53 -12.22 0.03
CA THR A 137 -8.98 -10.87 -0.26
C THR A 137 -9.65 -10.83 -1.63
N THR A 138 -10.85 -10.23 -1.70
CA THR A 138 -11.49 -9.92 -2.98
C THR A 138 -11.92 -8.46 -3.03
N VAL A 139 -11.80 -7.86 -4.21
CA VAL A 139 -12.37 -6.55 -4.52
C VAL A 139 -13.23 -6.66 -5.77
N ALA A 140 -14.48 -6.23 -5.69
CA ALA A 140 -15.37 -6.11 -6.83
C ALA A 140 -16.09 -4.76 -6.84
N ARG A 141 -16.33 -4.22 -8.03
CA ARG A 141 -17.10 -2.98 -8.21
C ARG A 141 -18.08 -3.17 -9.36
N ASP A 142 -19.34 -2.79 -9.15
CA ASP A 142 -20.41 -2.94 -10.14
C ASP A 142 -20.51 -4.37 -10.72
N GLY A 143 -20.29 -5.37 -9.86
CA GLY A 143 -20.28 -6.79 -10.23
C GLY A 143 -19.03 -7.28 -10.98
N ARG A 144 -18.09 -6.39 -11.32
CA ARG A 144 -16.80 -6.75 -11.92
C ARG A 144 -15.75 -7.01 -10.85
N LEU A 145 -15.13 -8.19 -10.89
CA LEU A 145 -13.96 -8.50 -10.07
C LEU A 145 -12.78 -7.63 -10.52
N LEU A 146 -12.09 -7.01 -9.56
CA LEU A 146 -10.89 -6.20 -9.79
C LEU A 146 -9.64 -6.87 -9.19
N LEU A 147 -9.80 -7.57 -8.07
CA LEU A 147 -8.72 -8.27 -7.38
C LEU A 147 -9.22 -9.54 -6.70
N SER A 148 -8.46 -10.64 -6.80
CA SER A 148 -8.58 -11.85 -5.98
C SER A 148 -7.20 -12.34 -5.59
N PHE A 149 -6.86 -12.19 -4.31
CA PHE A 149 -5.56 -12.52 -3.73
C PHE A 149 -5.75 -13.45 -2.52
N GLU A 150 -4.82 -14.38 -2.32
CA GLU A 150 -4.81 -15.29 -1.19
C GLU A 150 -3.44 -15.37 -0.52
N VAL A 151 -3.43 -15.61 0.79
CA VAL A 151 -2.29 -16.18 1.52
C VAL A 151 -2.64 -17.62 1.87
N GLN A 152 -1.97 -18.57 1.22
CA GLN A 152 -2.23 -20.00 1.35
C GLN A 152 -1.36 -20.64 2.43
N HIS A 153 -1.92 -21.62 3.12
CA HIS A 153 -1.29 -22.41 4.18
C HIS A 153 -0.56 -21.54 5.22
N PRO A 154 -1.22 -20.52 5.81
CA PRO A 154 -0.56 -19.64 6.76
C PRO A 154 -0.14 -20.41 8.02
N VAL A 155 1.15 -20.37 8.34
CA VAL A 155 1.74 -20.97 9.54
C VAL A 155 2.04 -19.87 10.56
N ALA A 156 1.59 -20.06 11.80
CA ALA A 156 1.83 -19.10 12.88
C ALA A 156 3.33 -18.90 13.13
N MET A 157 3.72 -17.64 13.34
CA MET A 157 5.10 -17.25 13.62
C MET A 157 5.23 -16.76 15.06
N THR A 158 5.75 -17.61 15.94
CA THR A 158 6.00 -17.26 17.34
C THR A 158 7.13 -16.22 17.45
N GLY A 159 6.88 -15.13 18.18
CA GLY A 159 7.90 -14.10 18.45
C GLY A 159 8.25 -13.19 17.27
N ALA A 160 7.59 -13.34 16.11
CA ALA A 160 7.90 -12.55 14.91
C ALA A 160 7.27 -11.15 14.87
N GLY A 161 6.39 -10.82 15.83
CA GLY A 161 5.73 -9.51 15.87
C GLY A 161 6.73 -8.34 15.91
N SER A 162 7.84 -8.48 16.63
CA SER A 162 8.85 -7.42 16.75
C SER A 162 9.75 -7.27 15.52
N THR A 163 9.75 -8.24 14.60
CA THR A 163 10.59 -8.25 13.38
C THR A 163 9.81 -7.97 12.11
N LEU A 164 8.49 -8.20 12.12
CA LEU A 164 7.63 -7.89 10.99
C LEU A 164 7.66 -6.38 10.69
N ARG A 165 7.92 -6.03 9.43
CA ARG A 165 7.91 -4.66 8.94
C ARG A 165 7.12 -4.62 7.64
N TYR A 166 6.16 -3.72 7.56
CA TYR A 166 5.47 -3.41 6.32
C TYR A 166 6.09 -2.15 5.70
N PRO A 167 6.44 -2.18 4.40
CA PRO A 167 6.72 -0.98 3.62
C PRO A 167 5.66 0.10 3.87
N GLN A 168 6.13 1.32 4.08
CA GLN A 168 5.23 2.45 4.32
C GLN A 168 4.57 2.85 3.00
N PRO A 169 3.22 2.88 2.94
CA PRO A 169 2.48 3.46 1.83
C PRO A 169 2.93 4.89 1.54
N PHE A 170 3.09 5.16 0.26
CA PHE A 170 3.53 6.42 -0.28
C PHE A 170 2.49 6.84 -1.30
N ASN A 171 1.60 7.73 -0.86
CA ASN A 171 0.37 8.03 -1.55
C ASN A 171 0.51 9.32 -2.35
N LEU A 172 0.11 9.33 -3.62
CA LEU A 172 0.04 10.55 -4.40
C LEU A 172 -1.16 11.39 -3.94
N THR A 173 -0.93 12.66 -3.66
CA THR A 173 -1.96 13.57 -3.15
C THR A 173 -1.95 14.91 -3.89
N ARG A 174 -3.12 15.54 -3.97
CA ARG A 174 -3.26 16.96 -4.34
C ARG A 174 -3.23 17.81 -3.08
N SER A 175 -2.42 18.86 -3.14
CA SER A 175 -2.29 19.89 -2.10
C SER A 175 -2.11 21.27 -2.74
N GLU A 176 -2.10 22.35 -1.94
CA GLU A 176 -1.88 23.72 -2.43
C GLU A 176 -0.55 23.90 -3.20
N GLY A 177 0.42 23.00 -3.01
CA GLY A 177 1.71 22.98 -3.74
C GLY A 177 1.75 22.05 -4.95
N GLY A 178 0.60 21.57 -5.43
CA GLY A 178 0.49 20.60 -6.51
C GLY A 178 0.52 19.14 -6.06
N LEU A 179 0.87 18.25 -6.98
CA LEU A 179 0.98 16.81 -6.72
C LEU A 179 2.24 16.50 -5.91
N LYS A 180 2.06 15.85 -4.75
CA LYS A 180 3.15 15.39 -3.88
C LYS A 180 2.84 14.00 -3.38
N PHE A 181 3.89 13.23 -3.09
CA PHE A 181 3.74 12.03 -2.29
C PHE A 181 3.67 12.38 -0.81
N VAL A 182 2.75 11.75 -0.08
CA VAL A 182 2.73 11.79 1.39
C VAL A 182 3.11 10.41 1.92
N GLN A 183 3.90 10.41 3.00
CA GLN A 183 4.24 9.18 3.70
C GLN A 183 3.17 8.86 4.73
N PHE A 184 2.56 7.68 4.60
CA PHE A 184 1.78 7.07 5.66
C PHE A 184 2.71 6.43 6.68
N ASP A 185 2.50 6.75 7.96
CA ASP A 185 3.18 6.12 9.08
C ASP A 185 2.17 5.42 9.98
N ALA A 186 2.45 4.17 10.33
CA ALA A 186 1.70 3.45 11.34
C ALA A 186 2.62 2.64 12.26
N SER A 187 2.21 2.55 13.53
CA SER A 187 2.79 1.65 14.52
C SER A 187 1.85 0.46 14.74
N TYR A 188 2.44 -0.71 15.00
CA TYR A 188 1.70 -1.96 15.15
C TYR A 188 2.08 -2.64 16.46
N GLY A 189 1.09 -2.90 17.31
CA GLY A 189 1.17 -3.84 18.41
C GLY A 189 0.68 -5.20 17.93
N PHE A 190 1.57 -5.99 17.31
CA PHE A 190 1.22 -7.30 16.76
C PHE A 190 0.91 -8.31 17.87
N GLU A 191 -0.28 -8.92 17.80
CA GLU A 191 -0.73 -9.97 18.71
C GLU A 191 -0.49 -11.36 18.13
N ARG A 192 -0.79 -11.52 16.84
CA ARG A 192 -0.61 -12.77 16.09
C ARG A 192 -0.04 -12.46 14.73
N VAL A 193 0.89 -13.29 14.28
CA VAL A 193 1.43 -13.26 12.91
C VAL A 193 1.43 -14.68 12.39
N ALA A 194 1.02 -14.85 11.13
CA ALA A 194 1.19 -16.06 10.36
C ALA A 194 1.80 -15.71 9.00
N ARG A 195 2.60 -16.62 8.45
CA ARG A 195 3.22 -16.49 7.13
C ARG A 195 2.79 -17.65 6.25
N GLY A 196 2.44 -17.35 5.02
CA GLY A 196 2.07 -18.34 4.01
C GLY A 196 2.56 -17.95 2.63
N HIS A 197 2.03 -18.62 1.62
CA HIS A 197 2.37 -18.41 0.23
C HIS A 197 1.37 -17.44 -0.40
N PRO A 198 1.80 -16.29 -0.95
CA PRO A 198 0.91 -15.40 -1.67
C PRO A 198 0.50 -16.06 -2.98
N ARG A 199 -0.78 -15.93 -3.34
CA ARG A 199 -1.33 -16.38 -4.61
C ARG A 199 -2.26 -15.33 -5.18
N ILE A 200 -2.00 -14.89 -6.40
CA ILE A 200 -2.85 -13.93 -7.11
C ILE A 200 -3.64 -14.70 -8.16
N THR A 201 -4.95 -14.80 -7.96
CA THR A 201 -5.83 -15.45 -8.94
C THR A 201 -6.24 -14.47 -10.04
N TYR A 202 -6.39 -13.20 -9.68
CA TYR A 202 -6.75 -12.14 -10.61
C TYR A 202 -6.32 -10.79 -10.04
N CYS A 203 -5.74 -9.94 -10.89
CA CYS A 203 -5.47 -8.54 -10.61
C CYS A 203 -5.69 -7.77 -11.91
N ASP A 204 -6.62 -6.82 -11.91
CA ASP A 204 -6.81 -5.94 -13.06
C ASP A 204 -5.51 -5.14 -13.30
N PRO A 205 -4.88 -5.24 -14.49
CA PRO A 205 -3.59 -4.59 -14.74
C PRO A 205 -3.60 -3.08 -14.48
N ASP A 206 -4.74 -2.41 -14.67
CA ASP A 206 -4.85 -0.97 -14.43
C ASP A 206 -4.62 -0.61 -12.95
N LEU A 207 -4.79 -1.55 -12.00
CA LEU A 207 -4.52 -1.31 -10.58
C LEU A 207 -3.02 -1.07 -10.31
N VAL A 208 -2.15 -1.62 -11.15
CA VAL A 208 -0.68 -1.52 -11.04
C VAL A 208 -0.06 -0.85 -12.27
N GLY A 209 -0.80 0.03 -12.93
CA GLY A 209 -0.28 0.84 -14.03
C GLY A 209 -0.10 0.08 -15.35
N GLY A 210 -0.88 -0.98 -15.58
CA GLY A 210 -0.87 -1.79 -16.80
C GLY A 210 0.08 -3.00 -16.74
N VAL A 211 0.67 -3.28 -15.57
CA VAL A 211 1.52 -4.45 -15.36
C VAL A 211 0.65 -5.68 -15.09
N GLU A 212 0.92 -6.77 -15.81
CA GLU A 212 0.31 -8.06 -15.47
C GLU A 212 0.98 -8.63 -14.22
N VAL A 213 0.16 -9.03 -13.25
CA VAL A 213 0.64 -9.58 -11.99
C VAL A 213 0.21 -11.04 -11.91
N SER A 214 1.18 -11.95 -11.88
CA SER A 214 0.97 -13.39 -11.74
C SER A 214 1.51 -13.91 -10.41
N ASP A 215 1.23 -15.18 -10.13
CA ASP A 215 1.76 -15.93 -8.99
C ASP A 215 3.02 -16.76 -9.34
N ASP A 216 3.68 -16.46 -10.46
CA ASP A 216 4.87 -17.20 -10.93
C ASP A 216 6.07 -17.06 -9.98
N PHE A 217 6.19 -15.90 -9.33
CA PHE A 217 7.31 -15.55 -8.44
C PHE A 217 6.79 -15.02 -7.09
N PRO A 218 6.19 -15.88 -6.24
CA PRO A 218 5.66 -15.46 -4.96
C PRO A 218 6.79 -15.22 -3.95
N VAL A 219 6.79 -14.06 -3.27
CA VAL A 219 7.83 -13.73 -2.29
C VAL A 219 7.40 -14.07 -0.87
N THR A 220 6.32 -13.42 -0.39
CA THR A 220 5.81 -13.70 0.94
C THR A 220 4.35 -13.25 1.10
N GLY A 221 3.58 -14.05 1.83
CA GLY A 221 2.25 -13.73 2.29
C GLY A 221 2.25 -13.67 3.82
N THR A 222 1.58 -12.70 4.41
CA THR A 222 1.40 -12.62 5.87
C THR A 222 -0.05 -12.33 6.22
N LEU A 223 -0.51 -12.90 7.33
CA LEU A 223 -1.69 -12.48 8.06
C LEU A 223 -1.23 -12.05 9.45
N ALA A 224 -1.53 -10.83 9.85
CA ALA A 224 -1.25 -10.33 11.18
C ALA A 224 -2.52 -9.79 11.83
N LYS A 225 -2.65 -9.98 13.13
CA LYS A 225 -3.65 -9.31 13.96
C LYS A 225 -2.93 -8.34 14.87
N ALA A 226 -3.35 -7.08 14.90
CA ALA A 226 -2.64 -6.04 15.64
C ALA A 226 -3.57 -4.94 16.14
N LYS A 227 -3.14 -4.27 17.21
CA LYS A 227 -3.51 -2.87 17.43
C LYS A 227 -2.71 -1.99 16.48
N MET A 228 -3.36 -1.10 15.74
CA MET A 228 -2.71 -0.21 14.79
C MET A 228 -2.92 1.25 15.17
N THR A 229 -1.84 2.03 15.16
CA THR A 229 -1.89 3.48 15.36
C THR A 229 -1.48 4.16 14.07
N LEU A 230 -2.39 4.92 13.46
CA LEU A 230 -2.12 5.77 12.31
C LEU A 230 -1.60 7.12 12.81
N HIS A 231 -0.40 7.48 12.42
CA HIS A 231 0.21 8.74 12.82
C HIS A 231 -0.15 9.88 11.85
N PRO A 232 -0.13 11.14 12.31
CA PRO A 232 -0.14 12.30 11.42
C PRO A 232 0.92 12.21 10.32
N ILE A 233 0.62 12.72 9.13
CA ILE A 233 1.60 12.82 8.05
C ILE A 233 2.74 13.74 8.50
N ARG A 234 3.98 13.25 8.39
CA ARG A 234 5.19 14.00 8.77
C ARG A 234 6.04 14.40 7.60
N TYR A 235 5.96 13.70 6.46
CA TYR A 235 6.85 13.90 5.34
C TYR A 235 6.07 13.98 4.03
N VAL A 236 6.50 14.91 3.18
CA VAL A 236 6.06 15.04 1.80
C VAL A 236 7.26 14.89 0.87
N ALA A 237 7.03 14.39 -0.33
CA ALA A 237 8.06 14.28 -1.35
C ALA A 237 7.59 14.75 -2.71
N GLU A 238 8.55 15.26 -3.46
CA GLU A 238 8.43 15.60 -4.87
C GLU A 238 8.24 14.35 -5.72
N THR A 239 7.53 14.52 -6.83
CA THR A 239 7.26 13.42 -7.77
C THR A 239 8.36 13.25 -8.82
N ALA A 240 9.16 14.30 -9.06
CA ALA A 240 10.23 14.32 -10.06
C ALA A 240 11.64 14.49 -9.47
N THR A 241 11.77 14.96 -8.22
CA THR A 241 13.06 15.18 -7.56
C THR A 241 13.30 14.11 -6.51
N ARG A 242 14.46 13.45 -6.57
CA ARG A 242 14.79 12.38 -5.63
C ARG A 242 15.03 12.92 -4.23
N ALA A 243 14.92 12.03 -3.24
CA ALA A 243 15.17 12.39 -1.85
C ALA A 243 16.61 12.85 -1.59
N GLU A 244 17.60 12.26 -2.25
CA GLU A 244 19.01 12.65 -2.11
C GLU A 244 19.28 14.05 -2.68
N ASP A 245 18.46 14.49 -3.63
CA ASP A 245 18.55 15.79 -4.28
C ASP A 245 17.67 16.85 -3.56
N GLY A 246 17.18 16.55 -2.36
CA GLY A 246 16.34 17.46 -1.57
C GLY A 246 14.84 17.41 -1.87
N GLY A 247 14.38 16.40 -2.62
CA GLY A 247 12.98 16.21 -2.98
C GLY A 247 12.07 15.72 -1.84
N VAL A 248 12.52 15.72 -0.58
CA VAL A 248 11.72 15.35 0.58
C VAL A 248 11.80 16.45 1.62
N SER A 249 10.66 16.83 2.17
CA SER A 249 10.58 17.77 3.29
C SER A 249 9.69 17.25 4.41
N GLN A 250 9.96 17.72 5.63
CA GLN A 250 9.15 17.43 6.80
C GLN A 250 8.06 18.50 6.93
N LEU A 251 6.82 18.08 7.18
CA LEU A 251 5.74 18.99 7.55
C LEU A 251 5.99 19.51 8.98
N SER A 252 5.96 20.83 9.12
CA SER A 252 6.10 21.53 10.41
C SER A 252 4.85 21.47 11.27
#